data_AF-A0A537TH57-F1
#
_entry.id   AF-A0A537TH57-F1
#
_cell.length_a   1.000
_cell.length_b   1.000
_cell.length_c   1.000
_cell.angle_alpha   90.00
_cell.angle_beta   90.00
_cell.angle_gamma   90.00
#
_symmetry.space_group_name_H-M   'P 1'
#
loop_
_entity.id
_entity.type
_entity.pdbx_description
1 polymer ?
#
loop_
_entity_poly.entity_id
_entity_poly.type
_entity_poly.pdbx_seq_one_letter_code
_entity_poly.pdbx_strand_id
1 'polypeptide(L)'
;MSGSDASAPHLQPPEFEPLPTLAPAHREISLHCARKDGREVVTMRCVEEGIEYVIECEVYPVSGLRVEPLRPGPYRFATEIEAKGFVDEAVRVLTYLGCDIS
;
A
#
# COMPACT_ATOMS: atom_id res chain seq x y z
N MET A 1 -63.98 0.18 -40.37
CA MET A 1 -63.76 0.62 -38.97
C MET A 1 -62.32 0.30 -38.64
N SER A 2 -61.41 1.25 -38.87
CA SER A 2 -59.97 1.05 -38.68
C SER A 2 -59.56 1.65 -37.34
N GLY A 3 -59.28 0.79 -36.36
CA GLY A 3 -58.74 1.19 -35.06
C GLY A 3 -57.25 1.45 -35.18
N SER A 4 -56.84 2.68 -34.85
CA SER A 4 -55.45 3.11 -34.75
C SER A 4 -54.91 2.68 -33.39
N ASP A 5 -53.92 1.80 -33.38
CA ASP A 5 -53.27 1.35 -32.14
C ASP A 5 -52.19 2.38 -31.74
N ALA A 6 -52.44 3.10 -30.65
CA ALA A 6 -51.52 4.08 -30.10
C ALA A 6 -50.46 3.35 -29.27
N SER A 7 -49.28 3.11 -29.86
CA SER A 7 -48.12 2.61 -29.12
C SER A 7 -47.65 3.64 -28.10
N ALA A 8 -47.71 3.26 -26.82
CA ALA A 8 -47.16 4.06 -25.72
C ALA A 8 -45.62 4.14 -25.83
N PRO A 9 -44.99 5.27 -25.46
CA PRO A 9 -43.54 5.39 -25.48
C PRO A 9 -42.93 4.56 -24.36
N HIS A 10 -42.01 3.67 -24.73
CA HIS A 10 -41.22 2.89 -23.78
C HIS A 10 -40.28 3.83 -23.03
N LEU A 11 -40.56 4.08 -21.75
CA LEU A 11 -39.63 4.77 -20.85
C LEU A 11 -38.48 3.82 -20.52
N GLN A 12 -37.27 4.19 -20.94
CA GLN A 12 -36.04 3.49 -20.58
C GLN A 12 -35.75 3.78 -19.09
N PRO A 13 -35.48 2.78 -18.24
CA PRO A 13 -35.08 3.02 -16.86
C PRO A 13 -33.76 3.82 -16.83
N PRO A 14 -33.55 4.68 -15.83
CA PRO A 14 -32.32 5.45 -15.71
C PRO A 14 -31.13 4.48 -15.60
N GLU A 15 -30.15 4.65 -16.48
CA GLU A 15 -28.88 3.93 -16.42
C GLU A 15 -28.20 4.34 -15.10
N PHE A 16 -28.10 3.40 -14.16
CA PHE A 16 -27.39 3.61 -12.91
C PHE A 16 -25.90 3.60 -13.23
N GLU A 17 -25.33 4.77 -13.52
CA GLU A 17 -23.88 4.90 -13.67
C GLU A 17 -23.23 4.42 -12.37
N PRO A 18 -22.34 3.40 -12.40
CA PRO A 18 -21.67 2.96 -11.20
C PRO A 18 -20.83 4.13 -10.67
N LEU A 19 -21.06 4.51 -9.41
CA LEU A 19 -20.24 5.50 -8.72
C LEU A 19 -18.76 5.14 -8.90
N PRO A 20 -17.88 6.13 -9.19
CA PRO A 20 -16.45 5.86 -9.25
C PRO A 20 -16.04 5.21 -7.94
N THR A 21 -15.54 3.98 -8.01
CA THR A 21 -14.90 3.35 -6.85
C THR A 21 -13.63 4.16 -6.62
N LEU A 22 -13.68 5.07 -5.64
CA LEU A 22 -12.48 5.75 -5.16
C LEU A 22 -11.52 4.64 -4.74
N ALA A 23 -10.46 4.42 -5.51
CA ALA A 23 -9.40 3.52 -5.10
C ALA A 23 -8.99 3.94 -3.67
N PRO A 24 -8.79 3.01 -2.73
CA PRO A 24 -8.38 3.38 -1.38
C PRO A 24 -7.16 4.29 -1.49
N ALA A 25 -7.18 5.42 -0.80
CA ALA A 25 -6.04 6.31 -0.74
C ALA A 25 -4.85 5.48 -0.24
N HIS A 26 -3.82 5.34 -1.09
CA HIS A 26 -2.56 4.67 -0.76
C HIS A 26 -1.55 5.79 -0.50
N ARG A 27 -1.52 6.27 0.75
CA ARG A 27 -0.76 7.46 1.12
C ARG A 27 0.45 7.07 1.97
N GLU A 28 1.64 7.39 1.49
CA GLU A 28 2.86 7.20 2.26
C GLU A 28 2.89 8.16 3.47
N ILE A 29 3.08 7.58 4.65
CA ILE A 29 3.18 8.26 5.94
C ILE A 29 4.65 8.44 6.34
N SER A 30 5.47 7.40 6.14
CA SER A 30 6.90 7.46 6.38
C SER A 30 7.67 6.51 5.48
N LEU A 31 8.96 6.83 5.28
CA LEU A 31 9.94 6.03 4.59
C LEU A 31 11.19 5.97 5.46
N HIS A 32 11.72 4.76 5.66
CA HIS A 32 12.98 4.53 6.37
C HIS A 32 13.89 3.68 5.51
N CYS A 33 15.13 4.14 5.31
CA CYS A 33 16.16 3.38 4.63
C CYS A 33 17.27 3.01 5.62
N ALA A 34 17.71 1.76 5.58
CA ALA A 34 18.86 1.28 6.33
C ALA A 34 20.01 0.98 5.37
N ARG A 35 21.20 1.48 5.71
CA ARG A 35 22.44 1.20 4.98
C ARG A 35 23.43 0.46 5.87
N LYS A 36 24.13 -0.53 5.31
CA LYS A 36 25.25 -1.21 5.94
C LYS A 36 26.48 -1.03 5.07
N ASP A 37 27.55 -0.46 5.62
CA ASP A 37 28.81 -0.21 4.90
C ASP A 37 28.58 0.57 3.59
N GLY A 38 27.70 1.56 3.62
CA GLY A 38 27.31 2.41 2.48
C GLY A 38 26.32 1.77 1.49
N ARG A 39 25.97 0.49 1.65
CA ARG A 39 25.02 -0.22 0.80
C ARG A 39 23.63 -0.20 1.41
N GLU A 40 22.61 0.11 0.62
CA GLU A 40 21.22 -0.03 1.07
C GLU A 40 20.90 -1.51 1.30
N VAL A 41 20.31 -1.82 2.45
CA VAL A 41 19.96 -3.19 2.85
C VAL A 41 18.48 -3.36 3.15
N VAL A 42 17.80 -2.29 3.57
CA VAL A 42 16.35 -2.28 3.79
C VAL A 42 15.78 -0.94 3.38
N THR A 43 14.63 -0.98 2.72
CA THR A 43 13.72 0.15 2.52
C THR A 43 12.37 -0.24 3.12
N MET A 44 11.82 0.57 4.01
CA MET A 44 10.56 0.31 4.71
C MET A 44 9.63 1.51 4.59
N ARG A 45 8.47 1.30 3.97
CA ARG A 45 7.44 2.32 3.75
C ARG A 45 6.22 2.03 4.60
N CYS A 46 5.79 3.01 5.38
CA CYS A 46 4.48 2.99 6.03
C CYS A 46 3.47 3.70 5.14
N VAL A 47 2.40 2.99 4.80
CA VAL A 47 1.34 3.47 3.92
C VAL A 47 0.00 3.37 4.63
N GLU A 48 -0.77 4.44 4.64
CA GLU A 48 -2.20 4.42 4.98
C GLU A 48 -2.97 3.87 3.76
N GLU A 49 -3.67 2.75 3.94
CA GLU A 49 -4.47 2.06 2.91
C GLU A 49 -5.91 1.86 3.44
N GLY A 50 -6.80 2.80 3.11
CA GLY A 50 -8.20 2.75 3.55
C GLY A 50 -8.33 2.98 5.06
N ILE A 51 -8.57 1.91 5.84
CA ILE A 51 -8.69 1.96 7.31
C ILE A 51 -7.52 1.26 8.02
N GLU A 52 -6.55 0.76 7.26
CA GLU A 52 -5.39 0.03 7.78
C GLU A 52 -4.10 0.80 7.47
N TYR A 53 -3.06 0.45 8.21
CA TYR A 53 -1.70 0.89 7.97
C TYR A 53 -0.85 -0.29 7.53
N VAL A 54 -0.05 -0.07 6.49
CA VAL A 54 0.66 -1.11 5.77
C VAL A 54 2.13 -0.79 5.77
N ILE A 55 2.94 -1.73 6.26
CA ILE A 55 4.39 -1.65 6.15
C ILE A 55 4.85 -2.51 4.98
N GLU A 56 5.33 -1.84 3.93
CA GLU A 56 5.93 -2.45 2.75
C GLU A 56 7.45 -2.43 2.89
N CYS A 57 8.11 -3.57 2.67
CA CYS A 57 9.55 -3.70 2.83
C CYS A 57 10.21 -4.18 1.53
N GLU A 58 11.37 -3.61 1.22
CA GLU A 58 12.34 -4.18 0.28
C GLU A 58 13.65 -4.45 1.04
N VAL A 59 14.19 -5.66 0.92
CA VAL A 59 15.43 -6.07 1.59
C VAL A 59 16.44 -6.49 0.52
N TYR A 60 17.57 -5.81 0.50
CA TYR A 60 18.61 -5.98 -0.52
C TYR A 60 19.75 -6.86 0.03
N PRO A 61 19.97 -8.07 -0.51
CA PRO A 61 21.02 -8.96 -0.03
C PRO A 61 22.42 -8.38 -0.28
N VAL A 62 23.26 -8.33 0.75
CA VAL A 62 24.66 -7.85 0.64
C VAL A 62 25.66 -8.90 0.15
N SER A 63 25.34 -10.19 0.26
CA SER A 63 26.28 -11.30 0.06
C SER A 63 25.88 -12.30 -1.04
N GLY A 64 25.12 -11.87 -2.06
CA GLY A 64 24.67 -12.77 -3.13
C GLY A 64 24.63 -12.14 -4.51
N LEU A 65 24.63 -12.99 -5.54
CA LEU A 65 24.38 -12.62 -6.95
C LEU A 65 22.91 -12.19 -7.20
N ARG A 66 22.06 -12.14 -6.17
CA ARG A 66 20.65 -11.78 -6.32
C ARG A 66 20.52 -10.27 -6.49
N VAL A 67 20.00 -9.88 -7.64
CA VAL A 67 19.78 -8.49 -8.05
C VAL A 67 18.41 -7.98 -7.61
N GLU A 68 17.45 -8.87 -7.35
CA GLU A 68 16.10 -8.50 -6.94
C GLU A 68 15.96 -8.43 -5.40
N PRO A 69 15.33 -7.37 -4.87
CA PRO A 69 15.06 -7.26 -3.44
C PRO A 69 14.06 -8.32 -3.00
N LEU A 70 14.26 -8.84 -1.79
CA LEU A 70 13.24 -9.60 -1.09
C LEU A 70 12.17 -8.63 -0.61
N ARG A 71 10.89 -9.03 -0.68
CA ARG A 71 9.77 -8.21 -0.20
C ARG A 71 9.02 -8.89 0.95
N PRO A 72 9.55 -8.90 2.17
CA PRO A 72 8.80 -9.37 3.33
C PRO A 72 7.52 -8.55 3.53
N GLY A 73 6.41 -9.22 3.84
CA GLY A 73 5.11 -8.59 4.02
C GLY A 73 4.21 -8.63 2.77
N PRO A 74 3.22 -7.72 2.66
CA PRO A 74 3.03 -6.54 3.52
C PRO A 74 2.59 -6.87 4.95
N TYR A 75 3.02 -6.05 5.92
CA TYR A 75 2.55 -6.15 7.32
C TYR A 75 1.41 -5.16 7.54
N ARG A 76 0.28 -5.63 8.10
CA ARG A 76 -0.93 -4.83 8.27
C ARG A 76 -1.21 -4.56 9.74
N PHE A 77 -1.64 -3.33 10.03
CA PHE A 77 -1.94 -2.84 11.36
C PHE A 77 -3.26 -2.07 11.34
N ALA A 78 -4.04 -2.19 12.42
CA ALA A 78 -5.32 -1.50 12.53
C ALA A 78 -5.14 -0.01 12.86
N THR A 79 -4.00 0.38 13.43
CA THR A 79 -3.74 1.75 13.86
C THR A 79 -2.35 2.24 13.47
N GLU A 80 -2.20 3.56 13.31
CA GLU A 80 -0.91 4.21 13.06
C GLU A 80 0.10 3.93 14.18
N ILE A 81 -0.38 3.85 15.43
CA ILE A 81 0.45 3.61 16.62
C ILE A 81 1.11 2.23 16.55
N GLU A 82 0.36 1.20 16.17
CA GLU A 82 0.89 -0.16 16.01
C GLU A 82 1.90 -0.22 14.85
N ALA A 83 1.57 0.38 13.71
CA ALA A 83 2.47 0.46 12.56
C ALA A 83 3.77 1.19 12.91
N LYS A 84 3.67 2.31 13.63
CA LYS A 84 4.84 3.04 14.13
C LYS A 84 5.65 2.20 15.11
N GLY A 85 5.00 1.46 16.01
CA GLY A 85 5.68 0.56 16.94
C GLY A 85 6.52 -0.51 16.24
N PHE A 86 5.99 -1.08 15.15
CA PHE A 86 6.73 -2.01 14.28
C PHE A 86 7.95 -1.34 13.65
N VAL A 87 7.76 -0.16 13.05
CA VAL A 87 8.83 0.62 12.41
C VAL A 87 9.93 0.95 13.41
N ASP A 88 9.57 1.44 14.59
CA ASP A 88 10.51 1.82 15.65
C ASP A 88 11.34 0.61 16.11
N GLU A 89 10.73 -0.57 16.23
CA GLU A 89 11.45 -1.79 16.62
C GLU A 89 12.38 -2.27 15.51
N ALA A 90 11.93 -2.27 14.26
CA ALA A 90 12.77 -2.62 13.12
C ALA A 90 13.99 -1.68 13.01
N VAL A 91 13.77 -0.36 13.17
CA VAL A 91 14.84 0.65 13.22
C VAL A 91 15.81 0.36 14.36
N ARG A 92 15.32 0.07 15.58
CA ARG A 92 16.19 -0.29 16.71
C ARG A 92 17.07 -1.51 16.43
N VAL A 93 16.49 -2.57 15.86
CA VAL A 93 17.24 -3.79 15.50
C VAL A 93 18.27 -3.50 14.41
N LEU A 94 17.92 -2.75 13.37
CA LEU A 94 18.83 -2.39 12.28
C LEU A 94 20.00 -1.52 12.77
N THR A 95 19.72 -0.54 13.64
CA THR A 95 20.77 0.24 14.31
C THR A 95 21.67 -0.64 15.18
N TYR A 96 21.11 -1.58 15.94
CA TYR A 96 21.90 -2.54 16.73
C TYR A 96 22.80 -3.42 15.85
N LEU A 97 22.34 -3.80 14.65
CA LEU A 97 23.14 -4.50 13.64
C LEU A 97 24.18 -3.59 12.96
N GLY A 98 24.26 -2.32 13.37
CA GLY A 98 25.20 -1.32 12.89
C GLY A 98 24.84 -0.79 11.51
N CYS A 99 23.56 -0.67 11.20
CA CYS A 99 23.09 0.05 10.02
C CYS A 99 22.92 1.54 10.33
N ASP A 100 23.22 2.37 9.34
CA ASP A 100 22.88 3.78 9.33
C ASP A 100 21.42 3.94 8.85
N ILE A 101 20.62 4.72 9.57
CA ILE A 101 19.19 4.92 9.28
C ILE A 101 18.96 6.34 8.77
N SER A 102 18.15 6.48 7.70
CA SER A 102 17.67 7.76 7.16
C SER A 102 16.17 7.77 6.98
#